data_AF-A0A4R0HHH1-F1
#
_entry.id   AF-A0A4R0HHH1-F1
#
_cell.length_a   1.000
_cell.length_b   1.000
_cell.length_c   1.000
_cell.angle_alpha   90.00
_cell.angle_beta   90.00
_cell.angle_gamma   90.00
#
_symmetry.space_group_name_H-M   'P 1'
#
loop_
_entity.id
_entity.type
_entity.pdbx_description
1 polymer ?
#
loop_
_entity_poly.entity_id
_entity_poly.type
_entity_poly.pdbx_seq_one_letter_code
_entity_poly.pdbx_strand_id
1 'polypeptide(L)' 'MDAYREAQRMYAEVMMSTASGQELVAELERTLQRIGELLPQAAPEQRSALLLMNSSLAERLAGLPKESR' A
#
# COMPACT_ATOMS: atom_id res chain seq x y z
N MET A 1 10.48 2.51 -14.32
CA MET A 1 10.13 1.16 -13.83
C MET A 1 8.71 0.84 -14.28
N ASP A 2 8.35 -0.44 -14.36
CA ASP A 2 6.96 -0.88 -14.56
C ASP A 2 6.12 -0.51 -13.32
N ALA A 3 4.94 0.09 -13.51
CA ALA A 3 4.03 0.50 -12.44
C ALA A 3 3.68 -0.67 -11.51
N TYR A 4 3.57 -1.88 -12.07
CA TYR A 4 3.34 -3.08 -11.27
C TYR A 4 4.51 -3.41 -10.34
N ARG A 5 5.74 -3.37 -10.85
CA ARG A 5 6.95 -3.64 -10.07
C ARG A 5 7.18 -2.58 -8.99
N GLU A 6 6.87 -1.32 -9.29
CA GLU A 6 6.97 -0.24 -8.31
C GLU A 6 5.95 -0.43 -7.17
N ALA A 7 4.69 -0.74 -7.50
CA ALA A 7 3.66 -1.06 -6.51
C ALA A 7 4.03 -2.28 -5.65
N GLN A 8 4.54 -3.35 -6.26
CA GLN A 8 5.02 -4.54 -5.53
C GLN A 8 6.14 -4.21 -4.55
N ARG A 9 7.12 -3.40 -4.98
CA ARG A 9 8.24 -3.00 -4.11
C ARG A 9 7.74 -2.25 -2.88
N MET A 10 6.89 -1.24 -3.08
CA MET A 10 6.35 -0.44 -1.96
C MET A 10 5.47 -1.28 -1.04
N TYR A 11 4.64 -2.16 -1.60
CA TYR A 11 3.84 -3.10 -0.79
C TYR A 11 4.74 -3.99 0.08
N ALA A 12 5.80 -4.56 -0.48
CA ALA A 12 6.74 -5.37 0.29
C ALA A 12 7.44 -4.56 1.39
N GLU A 13 7.90 -3.34 1.07
CA GLU A 13 8.56 -2.43 2.02
C GLU A 13 7.67 -2.14 3.23
N VAL A 14 6.40 -1.77 3.03
CA VAL A 14 5.48 -1.45 4.15
C VAL A 14 5.02 -2.71 4.91
N MET A 15 4.98 -3.87 4.26
CA MET A 15 4.66 -5.14 4.93
C MET A 15 5.80 -5.65 5.82
N MET A 16 7.05 -5.33 5.48
CA MET A 16 8.24 -5.66 6.26
C MET A 16 8.70 -4.53 7.18
N SER A 17 8.01 -3.38 7.16
CA SER A 17 8.37 -2.22 7.99
C SER A 17 8.33 -2.56 9.48
N THR A 18 9.36 -2.09 10.20
CA THR A 18 9.44 -2.16 11.66
C THR A 18 8.82 -0.93 12.33
N ALA A 19 8.26 0.00 11.55
CA ALA A 19 7.55 1.17 12.08
C ALA A 19 6.35 0.76 12.94
N SER A 20 6.00 1.63 13.90
CA SER A 20 4.86 1.39 14.79
C SER A 20 4.10 2.67 15.10
N GLY A 21 2.85 2.52 15.59
CA GLY A 21 1.98 3.65 15.92
C GLY A 21 1.76 4.58 14.71
N GLN A 22 1.96 5.88 14.96
CA GLN A 22 1.76 6.95 13.97
C GLN A 22 2.69 6.85 12.75
N GLU A 23 3.91 6.34 12.94
CA GLU A 23 4.86 6.18 11.84
C GLU A 23 4.37 5.11 10.85
N LEU A 24 3.88 3.98 11.38
CA LEU A 24 3.29 2.92 10.56
C LEU A 24 2.03 3.41 9.84
N VAL A 25 1.18 4.20 10.51
CA VAL A 25 0.00 4.81 9.88
C VAL A 25 0.41 5.68 8.69
N ALA A 26 1.38 6.59 8.88
CA ALA A 26 1.85 7.47 7.82
C ALA A 26 2.51 6.70 6.66
N GLU A 27 3.21 5.60 6.93
CA GLU A 27 3.75 4.72 5.87
C GLU A 27 2.64 4.01 5.08
N LEU A 28 1.63 3.47 5.77
CA LEU A 28 0.50 2.81 5.13
C LEU A 28 -0.29 3.78 4.26
N GLU A 29 -0.62 4.97 4.76
CA GLU A 29 -1.35 6.00 4.01
C GLU A 29 -0.59 6.46 2.77
N ARG A 30 0.71 6.75 2.89
CA ARG A 30 1.56 7.12 1.76
C ARG A 30 1.61 6.01 0.71
N THR A 31 1.76 4.77 1.15
CA THR A 31 1.84 3.62 0.23
C THR A 31 0.50 3.36 -0.47
N LEU A 32 -0.62 3.47 0.26
CA LEU A 32 -1.98 3.39 -0.28
C LEU A 32 -2.21 4.40 -1.39
N GLN A 33 -1.91 5.67 -1.11
CA GLN A 33 -2.05 6.75 -2.08
C GLN A 33 -1.21 6.46 -3.32
N ARG A 34 0.07 6.09 -3.12
CA ARG A 34 1.00 5.89 -4.24
C ARG A 34 0.62 4.71 -5.13
N ILE A 35 0.18 3.59 -4.55
CA ILE A 35 -0.33 2.44 -5.33
C ILE A 35 -1.61 2.84 -6.09
N GLY A 36 -2.47 3.69 -5.51
CA GLY A 36 -3.66 4.23 -6.18
C GLY A 36 -3.32 5.06 -7.42
N GLU A 37 -2.29 5.91 -7.33
CA GLU A 37 -1.78 6.72 -8.45
C GLU A 37 -1.17 5.87 -9.59
N LEU A 38 -0.64 4.69 -9.27
CA LEU A 38 -0.05 3.77 -10.24
C LEU A 38 -1.10 2.89 -10.95
N LEU A 39 -2.29 2.74 -10.39
CA LEU A 39 -3.36 1.91 -10.94
C LEU A 39 -3.72 2.23 -12.41
N PRO A 40 -3.93 3.50 -12.82
CA PRO A 40 -4.24 3.82 -14.23
C PRO A 40 -3.06 3.53 -15.18
N GLN A 41 -1.83 3.47 -14.65
CA GLN A 41 -0.60 3.26 -15.40
C GLN A 41 -0.25 1.77 -15.57
N ALA A 42 -0.87 0.88 -14.80
CA ALA A 42 -0.64 -0.54 -14.88
C ALA A 42 -1.33 -1.20 -16.09
N ALA A 43 -0.69 -2.24 -16.62
CA ALA A 43 -1.25 -3.07 -17.69
C ALA A 43 -2.60 -3.68 -17.24
N PRO A 44 -3.58 -3.83 -18.13
CA PRO A 44 -4.92 -4.31 -17.78
C PRO A 44 -4.92 -5.60 -16.94
N GLU A 45 -4.07 -6.56 -17.29
CA GLU A 45 -3.91 -7.84 -16.61
C GLU A 45 -3.31 -7.75 -15.20
N GLN A 46 -2.65 -6.64 -14.86
CA GLN A 46 -1.99 -6.41 -13.57
C GLN A 46 -2.84 -5.55 -12.62
N ARG A 47 -3.87 -4.85 -13.12
CA ARG A 47 -4.68 -3.92 -12.33
C ARG A 47 -5.38 -4.59 -11.16
N SER A 48 -5.88 -5.82 -11.34
CA SER A 48 -6.50 -6.59 -10.27
C SER A 48 -5.54 -6.86 -9.12
N ALA A 49 -4.29 -7.20 -9.42
CA ALA A 49 -3.26 -7.41 -8.40
C ALA A 49 -2.91 -6.12 -7.64
N LEU A 50 -2.84 -4.97 -8.33
CA LEU A 50 -2.65 -3.67 -7.67
C LEU A 50 -3.80 -3.30 -6.75
N LEU A 51 -5.04 -3.52 -7.21
CA LEU A 51 -6.23 -3.30 -6.38
C LEU A 51 -6.19 -4.17 -5.13
N LEU A 52 -5.85 -5.44 -5.25
CA LEU A 52 -5.73 -6.35 -4.11
C LEU A 52 -4.64 -5.89 -3.12
N MET A 53 -3.48 -5.46 -3.60
CA MET A 53 -2.44 -4.89 -2.74
C MET A 53 -2.95 -3.64 -2.00
N ASN A 54 -3.61 -2.73 -2.72
CA ASN A 54 -4.15 -1.51 -2.15
C ASN A 54 -5.23 -1.81 -1.08
N SER A 55 -6.18 -2.70 -1.38
CA SER A 55 -7.20 -3.14 -0.43
C SER A 55 -6.61 -3.79 0.81
N SER A 56 -5.60 -4.66 0.66
CA SER A 56 -4.90 -5.30 1.78
C SER A 56 -4.27 -4.28 2.73
N LEU A 57 -3.67 -3.21 2.20
CA LEU A 57 -3.11 -2.13 3.02
C LEU A 57 -4.21 -1.31 3.71
N ALA A 58 -5.33 -1.08 3.04
CA ALA A 58 -6.44 -0.31 3.58
C ALA A 58 -7.10 -1.06 4.74
N GLU A 59 -7.27 -2.39 4.60
CA GLU A 59 -7.75 -3.27 5.67
C GLU A 59 -6.79 -3.25 6.87
N ARG A 60 -5.47 -3.33 6.62
CA ARG A 60 -4.46 -3.25 7.69
C ARG A 60 -4.56 -1.92 8.45
N LEU A 61 -4.63 -0.80 7.73
CA LEU A 61 -4.80 0.53 8.33
C LEU A 61 -6.12 0.67 9.11
N ALA A 62 -7.20 0.10 8.57
CA ALA A 62 -8.52 0.08 9.22
C ALA A 62 -8.52 -0.76 10.51
N GLY A 63 -7.69 -1.81 10.57
CA GLY A 63 -7.53 -2.68 11.74
C GLY A 63 -6.60 -2.15 12.84
N LEU A 64 -5.87 -1.05 12.61
CA LEU A 64 -4.99 -0.48 13.62
C LEU A 64 -5.79 0.12 14.81
N PRO A 65 -5.30 -0.02 16.06
CA PRO A 65 -5.93 0.57 17.23
C PRO A 65 -6.07 2.08 17.08
N LYS A 66 -7.17 2.65 17.61
CA LYS A 66 -7.42 4.10 17.54
C LYS A 66 -6.33 4.95 18.18
N GLU A 67 -5.59 4.39 19.14
CA GLU A 67 -4.46 5.04 19.81
C GLU A 67 -3.24 5.24 18.89
N SER A 68 -3.20 4.52 17.76
CA SER A 68 -2.18 4.66 16.72
C SER A 68 -2.57 5.63 15.61
N ARG A 69 -3.82 6.16 15.60
CA ARG A 69 -4.34 7.13 14.64
C ARG A 69 -4.33 8.55 15.19
#